data_AF-K1U1W5-F1
#
_entry.id   AF-K1U1W5-F1
#
_cell.length_a   1.000
_cell.length_b   1.000
_cell.length_c   1.000
_cell.angle_alpha   90.00
_cell.angle_beta   90.00
_cell.angle_gamma   90.00
#
_symmetry.space_group_name_H-M   'P 1'
#
loop_
_entity.id
_entity.type
_entity.pdbx_description
1 polymer ?
#
loop_
_entity_poly.entity_id
_entity_poly.type
_entity_poly.pdbx_seq_one_letter_code
_entity_poly.pdbx_strand_id
1 'polypeptide(L)'
;MLLVAKAKKKGLKIFCIVLSVILVFIIAVAAIEFWYYPKYKKTEKQPFDISSKAETDEITVMSANVRCLSPTDIGKKSWCYRAGLIIENVASVMPDVIGFQEVTKIHYAYLQDTLKGYDSVIEYRDNTYLSEGCPIFYSTEKFELEDKGSFWLSETPEVMSKD
;
A
#
# COMPACT_ATOMS: atom_id res chain seq x y z
N MET A 1 -27.03 38.82 35.90
CA MET A 1 -27.66 37.97 34.85
C MET A 1 -27.11 38.25 33.43
N LEU A 2 -27.00 39.51 33.01
CA LEU A 2 -26.60 39.91 31.64
C LEU A 2 -25.14 39.56 31.25
N LEU A 3 -24.18 39.70 32.18
CA LEU A 3 -22.77 39.37 31.95
C LEU A 3 -22.54 37.87 31.73
N VAL A 4 -23.24 37.02 32.47
CA VAL A 4 -23.18 35.55 32.35
C VAL A 4 -23.72 35.08 31.00
N ALA A 5 -24.82 35.69 30.51
CA ALA A 5 -25.37 35.40 29.19
C ALA A 5 -24.41 35.80 28.04
N LYS A 6 -23.74 36.95 28.17
CA LYS A 6 -22.76 37.44 27.19
C LYS A 6 -21.52 36.53 27.12
N ALA A 7 -21.05 36.04 28.27
CA ALA A 7 -19.96 35.07 28.37
C ALA A 7 -20.33 33.71 27.74
N LYS A 8 -21.52 33.16 28.02
CA LYS A 8 -22.03 31.93 27.36
C LYS A 8 -22.09 32.07 25.83
N LYS A 9 -22.57 33.21 25.33
CA LYS A 9 -22.67 33.48 23.88
C LYS A 9 -21.28 33.61 23.21
N LYS A 10 -20.28 34.15 23.93
CA LYS A 10 -18.89 34.20 23.48
C LYS A 10 -18.25 32.81 23.44
N GLY A 11 -18.47 32.00 24.48
CA GLY A 11 -18.01 30.61 24.54
C GLY A 11 -18.60 29.74 23.42
N LEU A 12 -19.92 29.86 23.17
CA LEU A 12 -20.58 29.17 22.08
C LEU A 12 -20.02 29.55 20.70
N LYS A 13 -19.74 30.85 20.47
CA LYS A 13 -19.12 31.31 19.21
C LYS A 13 -17.72 30.73 19.01
N ILE A 14 -16.88 30.72 20.05
CA ILE A 14 -15.54 30.13 19.98
C ILE A 14 -15.64 28.63 19.70
N PHE A 15 -16.54 27.92 20.38
CA PHE A 15 -16.80 26.50 20.14
C PHE A 15 -17.22 26.24 18.68
N CYS A 16 -18.16 27.00 18.14
CA CYS A 16 -18.57 26.88 16.74
C CYS A 16 -17.41 27.13 15.77
N ILE A 17 -16.56 28.14 16.02
CA ILE A 17 -15.40 28.42 15.17
C ILE A 17 -14.41 27.26 15.18
N VAL A 18 -14.06 26.73 16.36
CA VAL A 18 -13.15 25.57 16.48
C VAL A 18 -13.73 24.36 15.77
N LEU A 19 -15.02 24.06 15.97
CA LEU A 19 -15.70 22.96 15.30
C LEU A 19 -15.68 23.14 13.77
N SER A 20 -15.95 24.35 13.27
CA SER A 20 -15.90 24.64 11.83
C SER A 20 -14.51 24.46 11.24
N VAL A 21 -13.44 24.88 11.94
CA VAL A 21 -12.06 24.68 11.47
C VAL A 21 -11.71 23.19 11.40
N ILE A 22 -12.09 22.41 12.41
CA ILE A 22 -11.89 20.95 12.41
C ILE A 22 -12.67 20.31 11.25
N LEU A 23 -13.94 20.70 11.06
CA LEU A 23 -14.77 20.16 9.99
C LEU A 23 -14.21 20.47 8.59
N VAL A 24 -13.74 21.71 8.37
CA VAL A 24 -13.10 22.10 7.11
C VAL A 24 -11.84 21.25 6.86
N PHE A 25 -11.04 21.01 7.89
CA PHE A 25 -9.85 20.15 7.78
C PHE A 25 -10.23 18.71 7.41
N ILE A 26 -11.23 18.13 8.07
CA ILE A 26 -11.74 16.78 7.76
C ILE A 26 -12.25 16.71 6.32
N ILE A 27 -13.05 17.70 5.88
CA ILE A 27 -13.57 17.74 4.50
C ILE A 27 -12.44 17.85 3.49
N ALA A 28 -11.41 18.66 3.76
CA ALA A 28 -10.27 18.80 2.87
C ALA A 28 -9.50 17.48 2.72
N VAL A 29 -9.23 16.78 3.82
CA VAL A 29 -8.58 15.46 3.81
C VAL A 29 -9.45 14.43 3.08
N ALA A 30 -10.75 14.39 3.38
CA ALA A 30 -11.69 13.48 2.73
C ALA A 30 -11.81 13.75 1.22
N ALA A 31 -11.80 15.01 0.79
CA ALA A 31 -11.85 15.38 -0.62
C ALA A 31 -10.57 14.97 -1.37
N ILE A 32 -9.40 15.07 -0.72
CA ILE A 32 -8.13 14.59 -1.26
C ILE A 32 -8.19 13.08 -1.46
N GLU A 33 -8.58 12.31 -0.44
CA GLU A 33 -8.73 10.86 -0.56
C GLU A 33 -9.79 10.47 -1.59
N PHE A 34 -10.94 11.16 -1.63
CA PHE A 34 -11.99 10.96 -2.62
C PHE A 34 -11.54 11.27 -4.06
N TRP A 35 -10.51 12.11 -4.26
CA TRP A 35 -9.95 12.36 -5.59
C TRP A 35 -9.09 11.18 -6.08
N TYR A 36 -8.32 10.56 -5.19
CA TYR A 36 -7.39 9.48 -5.53
C TYR A 36 -8.05 8.10 -5.46
N TYR A 37 -9.00 7.89 -4.57
CA TYR A 37 -9.67 6.60 -4.37
C TYR A 37 -10.41 6.07 -5.61
N PRO A 38 -11.17 6.88 -6.39
CA PRO A 38 -11.77 6.42 -7.63
C PRO A 38 -10.73 6.05 -8.68
N LYS A 39 -9.57 6.72 -8.71
CA LYS A 39 -8.46 6.35 -9.60
C LYS A 39 -7.85 5.03 -9.17
N TYR A 40 -7.55 4.88 -7.87
CA TYR A 40 -7.10 3.63 -7.26
C TYR A 40 -8.01 2.44 -7.62
N LYS A 41 -9.34 2.61 -7.46
CA LYS A 41 -10.33 1.61 -7.90
C LYS A 41 -10.40 1.42 -9.41
N LYS A 42 -10.19 2.48 -10.20
CA LYS A 42 -10.22 2.38 -11.67
C LYS A 42 -8.97 1.70 -12.23
N THR A 43 -7.84 1.76 -11.53
CA THR A 43 -6.61 1.04 -11.91
C THR A 43 -6.76 -0.49 -11.84
N GLU A 44 -7.82 -1.02 -11.20
CA GLU A 44 -8.29 -2.40 -11.42
C GLU A 44 -8.48 -2.76 -12.91
N LYS A 45 -8.56 -1.76 -13.81
CA LYS A 45 -8.84 -1.96 -15.24
C LYS A 45 -7.63 -2.12 -16.15
N GLN A 46 -6.39 -1.96 -15.69
CA GLN A 46 -5.21 -2.23 -16.54
C GLN A 46 -4.24 -3.15 -15.80
N PRO A 47 -4.62 -4.42 -15.57
CA PRO A 47 -3.67 -5.42 -15.11
C PRO A 47 -2.51 -5.51 -16.09
N PHE A 48 -1.30 -5.62 -15.56
CA PHE A 48 -0.12 -5.96 -16.34
C PHE A 48 -0.01 -7.48 -16.38
N ASP A 49 0.15 -8.06 -17.57
CA ASP A 49 0.31 -9.50 -17.75
C ASP A 49 1.69 -9.80 -18.33
N ILE A 50 2.52 -10.49 -17.53
CA ILE A 50 3.89 -10.84 -17.90
C ILE A 50 3.96 -11.88 -19.01
N SER A 51 2.89 -12.64 -19.26
CA SER A 51 2.82 -13.65 -20.35
C SER A 51 3.02 -13.06 -21.75
N SER A 52 2.90 -11.73 -21.88
CA SER A 52 3.19 -11.02 -23.12
C SER A 52 4.68 -10.78 -23.39
N LYS A 53 5.55 -11.07 -22.42
CA LYS A 53 6.99 -10.87 -22.53
C LYS A 53 7.61 -11.90 -23.49
N ALA A 54 8.47 -11.43 -24.39
CA ALA A 54 9.22 -12.34 -25.27
C ALA A 54 10.12 -13.26 -24.43
N GLU A 55 10.10 -14.56 -24.74
CA GLU A 55 10.99 -15.52 -24.10
C GLU A 55 12.45 -15.27 -24.45
N THR A 56 13.29 -15.29 -23.42
CA THR A 56 14.74 -15.17 -23.51
C THR A 56 15.38 -16.03 -22.42
N ASP A 57 16.62 -16.45 -22.64
CA ASP A 57 17.43 -17.20 -21.66
C ASP A 57 17.89 -16.32 -20.47
N GLU A 58 17.60 -15.01 -20.50
CA GLU A 58 17.94 -14.09 -19.43
C GLU A 58 16.87 -14.09 -18.33
N ILE A 59 17.33 -13.99 -17.08
CA ILE A 59 16.47 -13.78 -15.91
C ILE A 59 16.63 -12.34 -15.47
N THR A 60 15.51 -11.63 -15.44
CA THR A 60 15.42 -10.25 -14.96
C THR A 60 14.82 -10.23 -13.55
N VAL A 61 15.49 -9.52 -12.65
CA VAL A 61 15.11 -9.46 -11.23
C VAL A 61 14.94 -8.01 -10.80
N MET A 62 13.89 -7.72 -10.03
CA MET A 62 13.61 -6.41 -9.46
C MET A 62 13.52 -6.50 -7.93
N SER A 63 14.07 -5.49 -7.25
CA SER A 63 13.79 -5.24 -5.82
C SER A 63 13.08 -3.90 -5.69
N ALA A 64 11.92 -3.87 -5.04
CA ALA A 64 11.09 -2.67 -4.96
C ALA A 64 10.40 -2.52 -3.60
N ASN A 65 10.71 -1.45 -2.86
CA ASN A 65 9.97 -1.11 -1.65
C ASN A 65 8.70 -0.34 -2.03
N VAL A 66 7.52 -0.83 -1.61
CA VAL A 66 6.23 -0.21 -1.97
C VAL A 66 5.80 0.90 -1.03
N ARG A 67 6.56 1.16 0.04
CA ARG A 67 6.24 2.07 1.15
C ARG A 67 4.93 1.73 1.85
N CYS A 68 5.00 1.39 3.14
CA CYS A 68 3.87 0.95 3.94
C CYS A 68 2.75 2.00 4.07
N LEU A 69 1.59 1.57 4.55
CA LEU A 69 0.48 2.47 4.82
C LEU A 69 0.81 3.37 6.00
N SER A 70 0.85 4.67 5.75
CA SER A 70 1.02 5.69 6.79
C SER A 70 -0.12 6.71 6.75
N PRO A 71 -0.71 7.09 7.90
CA PRO A 71 -1.69 8.17 7.97
C PRO A 71 -1.14 9.54 7.52
N THR A 72 0.18 9.71 7.51
CA THR A 72 0.83 10.96 7.10
C THR A 72 1.08 11.03 5.59
N ASP A 73 0.95 9.91 4.88
CA ASP A 73 1.17 9.83 3.44
C ASP A 73 -0.10 10.24 2.70
N ILE A 74 -0.28 11.56 2.58
CA ILE A 74 -1.44 12.18 1.93
C ILE A 74 -1.12 12.64 0.51
N GLY A 75 -2.18 12.80 -0.31
CA GLY A 75 -2.06 13.34 -1.67
C GLY A 75 -1.19 12.45 -2.57
N LYS A 76 -0.17 13.01 -3.22
CA LYS A 76 0.75 12.24 -4.09
C LYS A 76 1.61 11.21 -3.35
N LYS A 77 1.65 11.25 -2.02
CA LYS A 77 2.32 10.23 -1.21
C LYS A 77 1.40 9.09 -0.83
N SER A 78 0.08 9.26 -0.97
CA SER A 78 -0.88 8.24 -0.55
C SER A 78 -0.76 6.99 -1.42
N TRP A 79 -1.06 5.85 -0.81
CA TRP A 79 -1.10 4.58 -1.51
C TRP A 79 -2.01 4.64 -2.74
N CYS A 80 -3.20 5.24 -2.59
CA CYS A 80 -4.18 5.38 -3.67
C CYS A 80 -3.59 6.08 -4.92
N TYR A 81 -2.65 7.01 -4.74
CA TYR A 81 -1.94 7.64 -5.85
C TYR A 81 -0.79 6.76 -6.38
N ARG A 82 -0.01 6.18 -5.48
CA ARG A 82 1.22 5.45 -5.82
C ARG A 82 0.99 4.06 -6.42
N ALA A 83 -0.14 3.42 -6.09
CA ALA A 83 -0.41 2.03 -6.46
C ALA A 83 -0.27 1.78 -7.98
N GLY A 84 -0.89 2.63 -8.81
CA GLY A 84 -0.78 2.51 -10.26
C GLY A 84 0.64 2.78 -10.79
N LEU A 85 1.36 3.73 -10.19
CA LEU A 85 2.74 4.04 -10.59
C LEU A 85 3.69 2.87 -10.31
N ILE A 86 3.43 2.09 -9.26
CA ILE A 86 4.19 0.87 -8.98
C ILE A 86 3.98 -0.16 -10.09
N ILE A 87 2.73 -0.33 -10.56
CA ILE A 87 2.43 -1.25 -11.66
C ILE A 87 3.05 -0.76 -12.97
N GLU A 88 2.98 0.54 -13.26
CA GLU A 88 3.64 1.13 -14.42
C GLU A 88 5.16 0.89 -14.41
N ASN A 89 5.80 1.03 -13.25
CA ASN A 89 7.23 0.74 -13.09
C ASN A 89 7.53 -0.75 -13.35
N VAL A 90 6.77 -1.66 -12.76
CA VAL A 90 6.92 -3.11 -13.00
C VAL A 90 6.73 -3.43 -14.49
N ALA A 91 5.66 -2.91 -15.11
CA ALA A 91 5.34 -3.15 -16.51
C ALA A 91 6.42 -2.61 -17.47
N SER A 92 7.08 -1.50 -17.13
CA SER A 92 8.17 -0.94 -17.94
C SER A 92 9.43 -1.79 -17.99
N VAL A 93 9.65 -2.63 -16.96
CA VAL A 93 10.83 -3.49 -16.83
C VAL A 93 10.49 -4.95 -17.18
N MET A 94 9.24 -5.36 -16.95
CA MET A 94 8.76 -6.74 -17.09
C MET A 94 9.68 -7.77 -16.40
N PRO A 95 9.99 -7.61 -15.09
CA PRO A 95 10.91 -8.50 -14.38
C PRO A 95 10.35 -9.91 -14.24
N ASP A 96 11.16 -10.95 -14.40
CA ASP A 96 10.71 -12.34 -14.23
C ASP A 96 10.52 -12.68 -12.74
N VAL A 97 11.28 -12.03 -11.84
CA VAL A 97 11.16 -12.16 -10.38
C VAL A 97 11.18 -10.78 -9.72
N ILE A 98 10.31 -10.55 -8.74
CA ILE A 98 10.21 -9.29 -7.99
C ILE A 98 10.20 -9.57 -6.50
N GLY A 99 11.16 -9.02 -5.77
CA GLY A 99 11.10 -8.93 -4.32
C GLY A 99 10.54 -7.57 -3.89
N PHE A 100 9.39 -7.55 -3.23
CA PHE A 100 8.86 -6.32 -2.63
C PHE A 100 9.18 -6.21 -1.15
N GLN A 101 9.17 -4.99 -0.61
CA GLN A 101 9.29 -4.69 0.83
C GLN A 101 8.17 -3.76 1.29
N GLU A 102 7.88 -3.72 2.59
CA GLU A 102 6.82 -2.90 3.22
C GLU A 102 5.39 -3.23 2.71
N VAL A 103 5.16 -4.48 2.24
CA VAL A 103 3.87 -4.89 1.68
C VAL A 103 2.92 -5.31 2.79
N THR A 104 1.86 -4.54 3.00
CA THR A 104 0.75 -4.90 3.88
C THR A 104 -0.27 -5.79 3.16
N LYS A 105 -1.26 -6.34 3.87
CA LYS A 105 -2.37 -7.11 3.27
C LYS A 105 -3.12 -6.36 2.16
N ILE A 106 -3.28 -5.05 2.30
CA ILE A 106 -3.94 -4.20 1.29
C ILE A 106 -3.06 -4.08 0.04
N HIS A 107 -1.75 -3.91 0.22
CA HIS A 107 -0.80 -3.85 -0.89
C HIS A 107 -0.74 -5.20 -1.61
N TYR A 108 -0.65 -6.30 -0.87
CA TYR A 108 -0.53 -7.65 -1.43
C TYR A 108 -1.73 -8.01 -2.30
N ALA A 109 -2.96 -7.81 -1.80
CA ALA A 109 -4.17 -8.04 -2.58
C ALA A 109 -4.18 -7.22 -3.89
N TYR A 110 -3.82 -5.94 -3.81
CA TYR A 110 -3.71 -5.09 -5.00
C TYR A 110 -2.68 -5.62 -6.01
N LEU A 111 -1.51 -6.05 -5.55
CA LEU A 111 -0.46 -6.60 -6.42
C LEU A 111 -0.91 -7.91 -7.08
N GLN A 112 -1.56 -8.83 -6.35
CA GLN A 112 -2.13 -10.06 -6.94
C GLN A 112 -3.23 -9.78 -7.96
N ASP A 113 -4.04 -8.76 -7.72
CA ASP A 113 -5.11 -8.36 -8.62
C ASP A 113 -4.58 -7.71 -9.91
N THR A 114 -3.39 -7.11 -9.87
CA THR A 114 -2.84 -6.31 -10.99
C THR A 114 -1.70 -6.96 -11.75
N LEU A 115 -0.86 -7.79 -11.11
CA LEU A 115 0.28 -8.48 -11.73
C LEU A 115 -0.14 -9.88 -12.19
N LYS A 116 -0.70 -9.98 -13.38
CA LYS A 116 -1.14 -11.23 -14.00
C LYS A 116 0.04 -11.99 -14.62
N GLY A 117 -0.09 -13.31 -14.69
CA GLY A 117 0.99 -14.24 -15.09
C GLY A 117 2.09 -14.40 -14.03
N TYR A 118 1.96 -13.76 -12.87
CA TYR A 118 2.80 -14.02 -11.70
C TYR A 118 2.06 -14.89 -10.69
N ASP A 119 2.81 -15.72 -10.00
CA ASP A 119 2.44 -16.27 -8.71
C ASP A 119 3.36 -15.69 -7.63
N SER A 120 3.03 -15.88 -6.36
CA SER A 120 3.70 -15.17 -5.26
C SER A 120 3.64 -15.89 -3.92
N VAL A 121 4.66 -15.62 -3.12
CA VAL A 121 4.76 -16.07 -1.73
C VAL A 121 4.96 -14.88 -0.80
N ILE A 122 4.36 -14.94 0.39
CA ILE A 122 4.52 -13.94 1.44
C ILE A 122 4.37 -14.60 2.81
N GLU A 123 5.18 -14.14 3.75
CA GLU A 123 4.95 -14.29 5.19
C GLU A 123 4.95 -12.89 5.81
N TYR A 124 4.08 -12.65 6.77
CA TYR A 124 4.01 -11.36 7.46
C TYR A 124 4.91 -11.39 8.68
N ARG A 125 5.65 -10.29 8.91
CA ARG A 125 6.61 -10.21 10.02
C ARG A 125 5.96 -10.34 11.41
N ASP A 126 4.67 -10.03 11.53
CA ASP A 126 3.87 -10.26 12.73
C ASP A 126 2.36 -10.48 12.43
N ASN A 127 1.57 -10.70 13.49
CA ASN A 127 0.13 -10.97 13.41
C ASN A 127 -0.77 -9.72 13.45
N THR A 128 -0.20 -8.51 13.39
CA THR A 128 -0.97 -7.28 13.47
C THR A 128 -1.71 -7.00 12.15
N TYR A 129 -2.77 -6.18 12.25
CA TYR A 129 -3.58 -5.83 11.07
C TYR A 129 -2.76 -5.11 9.98
N LEU A 130 -1.81 -4.28 10.40
CA LEU A 130 -0.93 -3.52 9.53
C LEU A 130 0.44 -4.18 9.35
N SER A 131 0.57 -5.48 9.66
CA SER A 131 1.84 -6.17 9.44
C SER A 131 2.27 -6.07 7.99
N GLU A 132 3.57 -5.96 7.81
CA GLU A 132 4.24 -5.94 6.53
C GLU A 132 4.88 -7.30 6.27
N GLY A 133 5.08 -7.62 5.00
CA GLY A 133 5.88 -8.76 4.54
C GLY A 133 6.80 -8.34 3.41
N CYS A 134 7.65 -9.29 3.01
CA CYS A 134 8.57 -9.15 1.88
C CYS A 134 8.21 -10.19 0.82
N PRO A 135 7.12 -9.99 0.06
CA PRO A 135 6.69 -11.00 -0.88
C PRO A 135 7.65 -11.12 -2.06
N ILE A 136 7.72 -12.33 -2.61
CA ILE A 136 8.39 -12.61 -3.87
C ILE A 136 7.31 -12.97 -4.90
N PHE A 137 7.28 -12.24 -6.01
CA PHE A 137 6.47 -12.55 -7.18
C PHE A 137 7.37 -13.16 -8.26
N TYR A 138 6.92 -14.19 -8.97
CA TYR A 138 7.66 -14.85 -10.04
C TYR A 138 6.75 -15.20 -11.22
N SER A 139 7.28 -15.10 -12.45
CA SER A 139 6.55 -15.45 -13.67
C SER A 139 6.28 -16.95 -13.71
N THR A 140 5.01 -17.34 -13.80
CA THR A 140 4.60 -18.75 -13.84
C THR A 140 4.90 -19.43 -15.17
N GLU A 141 5.25 -18.67 -16.20
CA GLU A 141 5.70 -19.24 -17.47
C GLU A 141 7.16 -19.72 -17.40
N LYS A 142 8.00 -19.06 -16.60
CA LYS A 142 9.42 -19.39 -16.47
C LYS A 142 9.76 -20.24 -15.23
N PHE A 143 8.96 -20.17 -14.18
CA PHE A 143 9.29 -20.78 -12.89
C PHE A 143 8.15 -21.62 -12.33
N GLU A 144 8.54 -22.77 -11.77
CA GLU A 144 7.72 -23.60 -10.90
C GLU A 144 8.23 -23.48 -9.46
N LEU A 145 7.32 -23.38 -8.49
CA LEU A 145 7.67 -23.26 -7.09
C LEU A 145 7.90 -24.65 -6.48
N GLU A 146 9.16 -24.99 -6.23
CA GLU A 146 9.55 -26.25 -5.59
C GLU A 146 9.35 -26.22 -4.06
N ASP A 147 9.78 -25.13 -3.41
CA ASP A 147 9.69 -24.95 -1.96
C ASP A 147 9.62 -23.47 -1.57
N LYS A 148 9.13 -23.17 -0.37
CA LYS A 148 9.07 -21.81 0.19
C LYS A 148 9.28 -21.82 1.70
N GLY A 149 9.89 -20.75 2.20
CA GLY A 149 10.11 -20.54 3.63
C GLY A 149 10.25 -19.07 3.98
N SER A 150 10.27 -18.79 5.28
CA SER A 150 10.55 -17.47 5.83
C SER A 150 11.19 -17.64 7.19
N PHE A 151 12.08 -16.71 7.54
CA PHE A 151 12.78 -16.71 8.82
C PHE A 151 12.88 -15.28 9.34
N TRP A 152 12.90 -15.14 10.66
CA TRP A 152 13.10 -13.85 11.31
C TRP A 152 14.59 -13.56 11.47
N LEU A 153 14.97 -12.31 11.24
CA LEU A 153 16.32 -11.83 11.47
C LEU A 153 16.52 -11.60 12.97
N SER A 154 16.62 -12.69 13.74
CA SER A 154 16.77 -12.70 15.19
C SER A 154 17.64 -13.87 15.66
N GLU A 155 17.88 -13.97 16.97
CA GLU A 155 18.58 -15.12 17.58
C GLU A 155 17.80 -16.44 17.42
N THR A 156 16.50 -16.36 17.13
CA THR A 156 15.60 -17.51 16.95
C THR A 156 14.89 -17.40 15.59
N PRO A 157 15.55 -17.72 14.46
CA PRO A 157 15.00 -17.44 13.12
C PRO A 157 13.68 -18.15 12.79
N GLU A 158 13.41 -19.27 13.44
CA GLU A 158 12.18 -20.05 13.29
C GLU A 158 11.02 -19.52 14.15
N VAL A 159 11.28 -18.52 15.00
CA VAL A 159 10.31 -17.95 15.93
C VAL A 159 10.11 -16.48 15.61
N MET A 160 8.84 -16.10 15.43
CA MET A 160 8.45 -14.70 15.21
C MET A 160 9.02 -13.78 16.28
N SER A 161 9.78 -12.77 15.85
CA SER A 161 10.46 -11.81 16.73
C SER A 161 10.32 -10.37 16.20
N LYS A 162 10.41 -9.42 17.13
CA LYS A 162 10.44 -7.97 16.88
C LYS A 162 11.74 -7.32 17.38
N ASP A 163 12.68 -8.15 17.85
CA ASP A 163 13.90 -7.74 18.52
C ASP A 163 14.88 -7.05 17.56
#